data_AF-A0AAX2ZEE2-F1
#
_entry.id   AF-A0AAX2ZEE2-F1
#
_cell.length_a   1.000
_cell.length_b   1.000
_cell.length_c   1.000
_cell.angle_alpha   90.00
_cell.angle_beta   90.00
_cell.angle_gamma   90.00
#
_symmetry.space_group_name_H-M   'P 1'
#
loop_
_entity.id
_entity.type
_entity.pdbx_description
1 polymer ?
#
loop_
_entity_poly.entity_id
_entity_poly.type
_entity_poly.pdbx_seq_one_letter_code
_entity_poly.pdbx_strand_id
1 'polypeptide(L)'
;MKLKNLIHYKDFDCDNIIFNSLTKSTDDEILTYIINVTSDLLNGVFLADDFKIKSKENLMSYDERDLGELATYMCITPFIQSTLSKEANWQEKATSYLECFIGYIIGTMDKEEFLGNLIEMKDILNMSNKFYTGLIVYFSENKKIITNGILNKLQF
;
A
#
# COMPACT_ATOMS: atom_id res chain seq x y z
N MET A 1 7.60 1.82 -15.47
CA MET A 1 6.44 2.65 -15.85
C MET A 1 6.52 3.91 -15.01
N LYS A 2 6.24 5.08 -15.59
CA LYS A 2 6.13 6.31 -14.80
C LYS A 2 4.71 6.49 -14.29
N LEU A 3 4.53 7.09 -13.13
CA LEU A 3 3.23 7.40 -12.52
C LEU A 3 2.28 8.07 -13.52
N LYS A 4 2.81 9.05 -14.29
CA LYS A 4 2.01 9.76 -15.31
C LYS A 4 1.37 8.85 -16.35
N ASN A 5 1.93 7.66 -16.59
CA ASN A 5 1.41 6.71 -17.57
C ASN A 5 0.12 6.02 -17.07
N LEU A 6 -0.20 6.11 -15.78
CA LEU A 6 -1.48 5.66 -15.23
C LEU A 6 -2.68 6.40 -15.85
N ILE A 7 -2.46 7.52 -16.54
CA ILE A 7 -3.50 8.23 -17.30
C ILE A 7 -4.23 7.30 -18.29
N HIS A 8 -3.54 6.29 -18.82
CA HIS A 8 -4.08 5.33 -19.80
C HIS A 8 -4.87 4.19 -19.16
N TYR A 9 -4.88 4.12 -17.82
CA TYR A 9 -5.50 3.05 -17.05
C TYR A 9 -6.79 3.48 -16.35
N LYS A 10 -7.23 4.74 -16.52
CA LYS A 10 -8.45 5.28 -15.90
C LYS A 10 -9.67 4.96 -16.74
N ASP A 11 -10.74 4.52 -16.10
CA ASP A 11 -12.04 4.29 -16.74
C ASP A 11 -13.18 5.07 -16.04
N PHE A 12 -13.02 5.42 -14.75
CA PHE A 12 -14.06 6.10 -13.96
C PHE A 12 -13.62 7.47 -13.41
N ASP A 13 -14.59 8.29 -13.00
CA ASP A 13 -14.32 9.63 -12.41
C ASP A 13 -13.52 9.56 -11.11
N CYS A 14 -13.73 8.53 -10.30
CA CYS A 14 -12.92 8.28 -9.10
C CYS A 14 -11.44 8.02 -9.45
N ASP A 15 -11.15 7.28 -10.53
CA ASP A 15 -9.78 7.07 -11.01
C ASP A 15 -9.14 8.42 -11.36
N ASN A 16 -9.89 9.34 -11.98
CA ASN A 16 -9.42 10.69 -12.29
C ASN A 16 -9.07 11.47 -11.01
N ILE A 17 -9.90 11.40 -9.97
CA ILE A 17 -9.64 12.07 -8.69
C ILE A 17 -8.35 11.55 -8.05
N ILE A 18 -8.21 10.22 -7.95
CA ILE A 18 -7.04 9.58 -7.34
C ILE A 18 -5.80 9.90 -8.17
N PHE A 19 -5.83 9.67 -9.48
CA PHE A 19 -4.73 9.96 -10.38
C PHE A 19 -4.29 11.42 -10.29
N ASN A 20 -5.22 12.38 -10.38
CA ASN A 20 -4.88 13.80 -10.32
C ASN A 20 -4.23 14.17 -8.98
N SER A 21 -4.64 13.56 -7.88
CA SER A 21 -4.00 13.76 -6.58
C SER A 21 -2.59 13.17 -6.55
N LEU A 22 -2.41 11.94 -7.02
CA LEU A 22 -1.10 11.28 -7.08
C LEU A 22 -0.12 12.05 -7.99
N THR A 23 -0.55 12.52 -9.15
CA THR A 23 0.32 13.23 -10.10
C THR A 23 0.72 14.64 -9.70
N LYS A 24 0.26 15.13 -8.54
CA LYS A 24 0.87 16.31 -7.91
C LYS A 24 2.24 16.00 -7.32
N SER A 25 2.54 14.73 -7.11
CA SER A 25 3.84 14.22 -6.69
C SER A 25 4.59 13.62 -7.88
N THR A 26 5.92 13.66 -7.78
CA THR A 26 6.85 12.95 -8.64
C THR A 26 6.87 11.46 -8.32
N ASP A 27 7.42 10.64 -9.24
CA ASP A 27 7.64 9.21 -8.99
C ASP A 27 8.42 8.99 -7.67
N ASP A 28 9.52 9.73 -7.48
CA ASP A 28 10.39 9.61 -6.31
C ASP A 28 9.66 9.97 -4.99
N GLU A 29 8.81 11.00 -5.00
CA GLU A 29 8.04 11.40 -3.82
C GLU A 29 7.04 10.32 -3.40
N ILE A 30 6.36 9.68 -4.35
CA ILE A 30 5.42 8.58 -4.04
C ILE A 30 6.16 7.36 -3.53
N LEU A 31 7.27 6.97 -4.17
CA LEU A 31 8.07 5.84 -3.69
C LEU A 31 8.61 6.11 -2.29
N THR A 32 9.08 7.34 -2.04
CA THR A 32 9.55 7.78 -0.72
C THR A 32 8.42 7.77 0.31
N TYR A 33 7.21 8.18 -0.06
CA TYR A 33 6.04 8.09 0.81
C TYR A 33 5.77 6.65 1.24
N ILE A 34 5.72 5.71 0.29
CA ILE A 34 5.48 4.29 0.60
C ILE A 34 6.57 3.73 1.51
N ILE A 35 7.83 4.03 1.22
CA ILE A 35 8.98 3.62 2.04
C ILE A 35 8.84 4.15 3.47
N ASN A 36 8.62 5.47 3.61
CA ASN A 36 8.55 6.12 4.91
C ASN A 36 7.41 5.58 5.74
N VAL A 37 6.18 5.58 5.20
CA VAL A 37 5.01 5.16 5.97
C VAL A 37 5.12 3.69 6.38
N THR A 38 5.58 2.82 5.48
CA THR A 38 5.75 1.40 5.82
C THR A 38 6.78 1.20 6.91
N SER A 39 7.94 1.85 6.81
CA SER A 39 8.98 1.78 7.85
C SER A 39 8.53 2.38 9.18
N ASP A 40 7.85 3.53 9.15
CA ASP A 40 7.36 4.21 10.36
C ASP A 40 6.31 3.36 11.08
N LEU A 41 5.41 2.69 10.35
CA LEU A 41 4.45 1.76 10.92
C LEU A 41 5.15 0.56 11.58
N LEU A 42 6.11 -0.07 10.90
CA LEU A 42 6.83 -1.23 11.43
C LEU A 42 7.71 -0.87 12.64
N ASN A 43 8.35 0.31 12.63
CA ASN A 43 9.14 0.81 13.76
C ASN A 43 8.26 1.28 14.94
N GLY A 44 7.06 1.79 14.65
CA GLY A 44 6.14 2.34 15.64
C GLY A 44 5.36 1.29 16.44
N VAL A 45 5.27 0.06 15.93
CA VAL A 45 4.57 -1.05 16.61
C VAL A 45 5.54 -1.84 17.46
N PHE A 46 5.12 -2.21 18.68
CA PHE A 46 5.89 -3.12 19.52
C PHE A 46 5.80 -4.55 18.96
N LEU A 47 6.82 -4.93 18.19
CA LEU A 47 6.96 -6.27 17.64
C LEU A 47 7.91 -7.11 18.50
N ALA A 48 7.55 -8.36 18.75
CA ALA A 48 8.48 -9.36 19.28
C ALA A 48 9.57 -9.68 18.24
N ASP A 49 10.71 -10.21 18.70
CA ASP A 49 11.91 -10.36 17.86
C ASP A 49 11.71 -11.35 16.70
N ASP A 50 10.86 -12.36 16.89
CA ASP A 50 10.44 -13.28 15.83
C ASP A 50 9.66 -12.56 14.73
N PHE A 51 8.71 -11.68 15.08
CA PHE A 51 7.98 -10.88 14.09
C PHE A 51 8.87 -9.87 13.37
N LYS A 52 9.86 -9.29 14.05
CA LYS A 52 10.87 -8.42 13.43
C LYS A 52 11.70 -9.17 12.38
N ILE A 53 12.20 -10.36 12.72
CA ILE A 53 12.95 -11.21 11.79
C ILE A 53 12.06 -11.57 10.59
N LYS A 54 10.84 -12.06 10.86
CA LYS A 54 9.89 -12.45 9.83
C LYS A 54 9.51 -11.31 8.90
N SER A 55 9.37 -10.08 9.41
CA SER A 55 9.09 -8.90 8.59
C SER A 55 10.17 -8.65 7.53
N LYS A 56 11.46 -8.78 7.92
CA LYS A 56 12.59 -8.62 7.00
C LYS A 56 12.62 -9.75 5.97
N GLU A 57 12.45 -10.98 6.42
CA GLU A 57 12.42 -12.17 5.56
C GLU A 57 11.30 -12.08 4.52
N ASN A 58 10.10 -11.68 4.94
CA ASN A 58 8.95 -11.48 4.06
C ASN A 58 9.22 -10.36 3.04
N LEU A 59 9.66 -9.18 3.49
CA LEU A 59 9.96 -8.06 2.59
C LEU A 59 11.04 -8.41 1.54
N MET A 60 12.03 -9.23 1.90
CA MET A 60 13.06 -9.72 0.97
C MET A 60 12.56 -10.81 0.01
N SER A 61 11.57 -11.60 0.42
CA SER A 61 11.08 -12.76 -0.33
C SER A 61 9.86 -12.49 -1.21
N TYR A 62 9.08 -11.45 -0.92
CA TYR A 62 7.97 -11.00 -1.77
C TYR A 62 8.38 -10.90 -3.22
N ASP A 63 7.55 -11.39 -4.12
CA ASP A 63 7.76 -11.23 -5.56
C ASP A 63 7.41 -9.79 -5.99
N GLU A 64 7.55 -9.47 -7.29
CA GLU A 64 7.20 -8.13 -7.79
C GLU A 64 5.73 -7.78 -7.52
N ARG A 65 4.82 -8.76 -7.67
CA ARG A 65 3.39 -8.54 -7.54
C ARG A 65 2.98 -8.37 -6.08
N ASP A 66 3.52 -9.18 -5.18
CA ASP A 66 3.30 -9.06 -3.73
C ASP A 66 3.63 -7.65 -3.25
N LEU A 67 4.79 -7.11 -3.65
CA LEU A 67 5.16 -5.75 -3.27
C LEU A 67 4.31 -4.70 -4.00
N GLY A 68 3.92 -4.96 -5.25
CA GLY A 68 3.00 -4.11 -6.00
C GLY A 68 1.64 -3.96 -5.31
N GLU A 69 1.09 -5.06 -4.80
CA GLU A 69 -0.15 -5.12 -4.03
C GLU A 69 0.02 -4.41 -2.68
N LEU A 70 1.11 -4.67 -1.95
CA LEU A 70 1.46 -3.99 -0.70
C LEU A 70 1.55 -2.46 -0.86
N ALA A 71 2.32 -1.99 -1.85
CA ALA A 71 2.50 -0.57 -2.09
C ALA A 71 1.22 0.09 -2.60
N THR A 72 0.42 -0.62 -3.42
CA THR A 72 -0.90 -0.13 -3.85
C THR A 72 -1.82 0.06 -2.66
N TYR A 73 -1.88 -0.92 -1.75
CA TYR A 73 -2.65 -0.83 -0.52
C TYR A 73 -2.33 0.45 0.24
N MET A 74 -1.05 0.67 0.56
CA MET A 74 -0.63 1.86 1.30
C MET A 74 -0.86 3.16 0.53
N CYS A 75 -0.69 3.14 -0.80
CA CYS A 75 -0.93 4.30 -1.66
C CYS A 75 -2.39 4.76 -1.63
N ILE A 76 -3.34 3.83 -1.57
CA ILE A 76 -4.77 4.15 -1.62
C ILE A 76 -5.38 4.39 -0.23
N THR A 77 -4.71 3.99 0.86
CA THR A 77 -5.15 4.17 2.25
C THR A 77 -5.62 5.60 2.57
N PRO A 78 -4.93 6.69 2.18
CA PRO A 78 -5.40 8.05 2.47
C PRO A 78 -6.76 8.39 1.84
N PHE A 79 -7.04 7.85 0.65
CA PHE A 79 -8.32 8.06 -0.03
C PHE A 79 -9.45 7.27 0.65
N ILE A 80 -9.13 6.07 1.15
CA ILE A 80 -10.05 5.28 1.99
C ILE A 80 -10.39 6.04 3.26
N GLN A 81 -9.38 6.50 4.00
CA GLN A 81 -9.57 7.25 5.23
C GLN A 81 -10.42 8.52 4.99
N SER A 82 -10.16 9.23 3.89
CA SER A 82 -10.96 10.40 3.50
C SER A 82 -12.42 10.03 3.20
N THR A 83 -12.65 8.94 2.48
CA THR A 83 -14.01 8.44 2.17
C THR A 83 -14.75 8.01 3.43
N LEU A 84 -14.10 7.23 4.29
CA LEU A 84 -14.68 6.70 5.52
C LEU A 84 -14.90 7.76 6.59
N SER A 85 -14.17 8.88 6.59
CA SER A 85 -14.29 9.93 7.62
C SER A 85 -15.71 10.48 7.84
N LYS A 86 -16.63 10.20 6.90
CA LYS A 86 -18.04 10.58 6.93
C LYS A 86 -18.95 9.53 7.58
N GLU A 87 -18.43 8.33 7.86
CA GLU A 87 -19.14 7.20 8.46
C GLU A 87 -18.98 7.15 9.98
N ALA A 88 -19.92 6.48 10.65
CA ALA A 88 -19.72 6.09 12.04
C ALA A 88 -18.61 5.02 12.15
N ASN A 89 -17.83 5.05 13.24
CA ASN A 89 -16.74 4.10 13.52
C ASN A 89 -15.61 4.09 12.48
N TRP A 90 -15.41 5.18 11.74
CA TRP A 90 -14.38 5.25 10.70
C TRP A 90 -12.96 5.04 11.24
N GLN A 91 -12.68 5.43 12.49
CA GLN A 91 -11.39 5.22 13.12
C GLN A 91 -11.09 3.73 13.31
N GLU A 92 -12.10 2.94 13.68
CA GLU A 92 -11.97 1.49 13.89
C GLU A 92 -11.64 0.80 12.55
N LYS A 93 -12.39 1.12 11.49
CA LYS A 93 -12.10 0.62 10.13
C LYS A 93 -10.71 1.05 9.65
N ALA A 94 -10.35 2.32 9.81
CA ALA A 94 -9.04 2.83 9.42
C ALA A 94 -7.89 2.14 10.16
N THR A 95 -8.09 1.83 11.45
CA THR A 95 -7.12 1.08 12.26
C THR A 95 -7.01 -0.35 11.77
N SER A 96 -8.14 -1.01 11.52
CA SER A 96 -8.18 -2.38 11.01
C SER A 96 -7.43 -2.54 9.68
N TYR A 97 -7.53 -1.59 8.75
CA TYR A 97 -6.74 -1.65 7.52
C TYR A 97 -5.23 -1.53 7.76
N LEU A 98 -4.80 -0.75 8.75
CA LEU A 98 -3.38 -0.66 9.10
C LEU A 98 -2.89 -1.92 9.81
N GLU A 99 -3.70 -2.52 10.68
CA GLU A 99 -3.42 -3.80 11.32
C GLU A 99 -3.31 -4.93 10.30
N CYS A 100 -4.22 -4.98 9.32
CA CYS A 100 -4.15 -5.89 8.18
C CYS A 100 -2.84 -5.72 7.40
N PHE A 101 -2.48 -4.47 7.08
CA PHE A 101 -1.25 -4.16 6.36
C PHE A 101 0.01 -4.62 7.11
N ILE A 102 0.13 -4.28 8.39
CA ILE A 102 1.27 -4.70 9.23
C ILE A 102 1.26 -6.22 9.39
N GLY A 103 0.09 -6.80 9.67
CA GLY A 103 -0.12 -8.22 9.89
C GLY A 103 0.34 -9.07 8.71
N TYR A 104 0.10 -8.60 7.49
CA TYR A 104 0.59 -9.26 6.29
C TYR A 104 2.12 -9.24 6.23
N ILE A 105 2.76 -8.07 6.46
CA ILE A 105 4.22 -7.94 6.46
C ILE A 105 4.88 -8.84 7.52
N ILE A 106 4.37 -8.85 8.74
CA ILE A 106 4.94 -9.67 9.83
C ILE A 106 4.50 -11.14 9.76
N GLY A 107 3.63 -11.49 8.82
CA GLY A 107 3.14 -12.84 8.58
C GLY A 107 2.24 -13.40 9.68
N THR A 108 1.45 -12.54 10.33
CA THR A 108 0.30 -12.95 11.16
C THR A 108 -1.01 -12.97 10.37
N MET A 109 -0.99 -12.45 9.15
CA MET A 109 -2.10 -12.48 8.21
C MET A 109 -1.69 -13.22 6.95
N ASP A 110 -2.58 -14.05 6.41
CA ASP A 110 -2.34 -14.73 5.14
C ASP A 110 -2.59 -13.80 3.94
N LYS A 111 -2.11 -14.23 2.77
CA LYS A 111 -2.23 -13.46 1.54
C LYS A 111 -3.69 -13.30 1.09
N GLU A 112 -4.54 -14.30 1.32
CA GLU A 112 -5.93 -14.26 0.86
C GLU A 112 -6.73 -13.20 1.61
N GLU A 113 -6.55 -13.11 2.94
CA GLU A 113 -7.16 -12.11 3.80
C GLU A 113 -6.67 -10.69 3.48
N PHE A 114 -5.36 -10.53 3.26
CA PHE A 114 -4.77 -9.27 2.83
C PHE A 114 -5.36 -8.80 1.48
N LEU A 115 -5.44 -9.71 0.50
CA LEU A 115 -6.02 -9.40 -0.81
C LEU A 115 -7.52 -9.11 -0.74
N GLY A 116 -8.25 -9.79 0.15
CA GLY A 116 -9.64 -9.48 0.45
C GLY A 116 -9.82 -8.03 0.90
N ASN A 117 -8.99 -7.57 1.85
CA ASN A 117 -8.99 -6.18 2.31
C ASN A 117 -8.64 -5.19 1.19
N LEU A 118 -7.63 -5.50 0.37
CA LEU A 118 -7.24 -4.65 -0.75
C LEU A 118 -8.37 -4.50 -1.79
N ILE A 119 -9.09 -5.59 -2.07
CA ILE A 119 -10.25 -5.58 -2.96
C ILE A 119 -11.39 -4.75 -2.36
N GLU A 120 -11.65 -4.90 -1.07
CA GLU A 120 -12.66 -4.09 -0.37
C GLU A 120 -12.34 -2.59 -0.47
N MET A 121 -11.08 -2.21 -0.23
CA MET A 121 -10.63 -0.82 -0.40
C MET A 121 -10.85 -0.33 -1.84
N LYS A 122 -10.47 -1.13 -2.83
CA LYS A 122 -10.70 -0.82 -4.25
C LYS A 122 -12.21 -0.58 -4.52
N ASP A 123 -13.07 -1.41 -3.96
CA ASP A 123 -14.53 -1.32 -4.14
C ASP A 123 -15.13 -0.10 -3.41
N ILE A 124 -14.67 0.23 -2.19
CA ILE A 124 -15.06 1.46 -1.46
C ILE A 124 -14.73 2.72 -2.27
N LEU A 125 -13.58 2.74 -2.95
CA LEU A 125 -13.18 3.84 -3.82
C LEU A 125 -13.87 3.83 -5.19
N ASN A 126 -14.66 2.78 -5.47
CA ASN A 126 -15.22 2.50 -6.78
C ASN A 126 -14.16 2.51 -7.90
N MET A 127 -12.92 2.11 -7.58
CA MET A 127 -11.80 2.17 -8.50
C MET A 127 -11.94 1.15 -9.63
N SER A 128 -11.65 1.54 -10.87
CA SER A 128 -11.70 0.59 -11.97
C SER A 128 -10.63 -0.48 -11.82
N ASN A 129 -10.94 -1.71 -12.25
CA ASN A 129 -9.96 -2.80 -12.25
C ASN A 129 -8.71 -2.44 -13.07
N LYS A 130 -8.87 -1.64 -14.13
CA LYS A 130 -7.77 -1.21 -14.98
C LYS A 130 -6.83 -0.25 -14.24
N PHE A 131 -7.37 0.74 -13.54
CA PHE A 131 -6.56 1.69 -12.77
C PHE A 131 -5.87 1.01 -11.59
N TYR A 132 -6.60 0.17 -10.86
CA TYR A 132 -6.08 -0.70 -9.81
C TYR A 132 -4.91 -1.56 -10.29
N THR A 133 -5.08 -2.26 -11.41
CA THR A 133 -4.01 -3.07 -12.01
C THR A 133 -2.82 -2.21 -12.43
N GLY A 134 -3.08 -1.01 -12.96
CA GLY A 134 -2.03 -0.04 -13.30
C GLY A 134 -1.17 0.36 -12.10
N LEU A 135 -1.79 0.62 -10.94
CA LEU A 135 -1.07 0.92 -9.70
C LEU A 135 -0.17 -0.25 -9.27
N ILE A 136 -0.71 -1.47 -9.27
CA ILE A 136 0.06 -2.67 -8.92
C ILE A 136 1.27 -2.81 -9.84
N VAL A 137 1.08 -2.69 -11.16
CA VAL A 137 2.18 -2.79 -12.14
C VAL A 137 3.22 -1.69 -11.91
N TYR A 138 2.78 -0.44 -11.68
CA TYR A 138 3.69 0.67 -11.39
C TYR A 138 4.60 0.37 -10.20
N PHE A 139 4.04 -0.09 -9.08
CA PHE A 139 4.83 -0.37 -7.89
C PHE A 139 5.65 -1.66 -8.02
N SER A 140 5.13 -2.68 -8.71
CA SER A 140 5.83 -3.94 -9.00
C SER A 140 7.16 -3.68 -9.72
N GLU A 141 7.17 -2.79 -10.70
CA GLU A 141 8.39 -2.42 -11.44
C GLU A 141 9.40 -1.63 -10.59
N ASN A 142 8.97 -1.06 -9.46
CA ASN A 142 9.80 -0.33 -8.52
C ASN A 142 10.18 -1.15 -7.27
N LYS A 143 9.95 -2.48 -7.32
CA LYS A 143 10.15 -3.41 -6.20
C LYS A 143 11.43 -3.16 -5.40
N LYS A 144 12.58 -3.19 -6.10
CA LYS A 144 13.91 -3.07 -5.48
C LYS A 144 14.09 -1.75 -4.72
N ILE A 145 13.55 -0.66 -5.25
CA ILE A 145 13.67 0.67 -4.61
C ILE A 145 12.88 0.67 -3.31
N ILE A 146 11.65 0.19 -3.35
CA ILE A 146 10.75 0.15 -2.19
C ILE A 146 11.29 -0.79 -1.12
N THR A 147 11.57 -2.05 -1.45
CA THR A 147 12.08 -3.04 -0.48
C THR A 147 13.37 -2.58 0.18
N ASN A 148 14.37 -2.15 -0.59
CA ASN A 148 15.64 -1.70 -0.03
C ASN A 148 15.46 -0.43 0.81
N GLY A 149 14.61 0.49 0.35
CA GLY A 149 14.28 1.70 1.09
C GLY A 149 13.67 1.41 2.46
N ILE A 150 12.72 0.47 2.52
CA ILE A 150 12.09 0.06 3.77
C ILE A 150 13.12 -0.59 4.70
N LEU A 151 13.85 -1.60 4.21
CA LEU A 151 14.82 -2.36 5.01
C LEU A 151 15.92 -1.47 5.59
N ASN A 152 16.39 -0.48 4.84
CA ASN A 152 17.41 0.47 5.30
C ASN A 152 16.92 1.41 6.43
N LYS A 153 15.60 1.54 6.61
CA LYS A 153 14.98 2.42 7.62
C LYS A 153 14.44 1.68 8.83
N LEU A 154 14.39 0.35 8.80
CA LEU A 154 14.02 -0.43 9.99
C LEU A 154 15.10 -0.26 11.07
N GLN A 155 14.66 0.02 12.30
CA GLN A 155 15.55 0.30 13.44
C GLN A 155 15.88 -0.94 14.28
N PHE A 156 15.36 -2.08 13.87
CA PHE A 156 15.61 -3.40 14.44
C PHE A 156 16.19 -4.31 13.37
#